data_AF-A0A1W9RMJ0-F1
#
_entry.id   AF-A0A1W9RMJ0-F1
#
_cell.length_a   1.000
_cell.length_b   1.000
_cell.length_c   1.000
_cell.angle_alpha   90.00
_cell.angle_beta   90.00
_cell.angle_gamma   90.00
#
_symmetry.space_group_name_H-M   'P 1'
#
loop_
_entity.id
_entity.type
_entity.pdbx_description
1 polymer ?
#
loop_
_entity_poly.entity_id
_entity_poly.type
_entity_poly.pdbx_seq_one_letter_code
_entity_poly.pdbx_strand_id
1 'polypeptide(L)'
;MNEGSTEKMDRKRSALIITFIAAIAVVVALYLARGWVVERVYFKTAEKVADKFSTKAKSKYFDDFHYTTNKFWTFYQNGTVSRNDLNDVIWKMRKLEKKREVSDTEAFDLIGYVSRLYTDAMNEKLQKKINEKMQNERNGQKGKLKKE
;
A
#
# COMPACT_ATOMS: atom_id res chain seq x y z
N MET A 1 -0.34 55.90 25.57
CA MET A 1 -0.77 54.63 26.18
C MET A 1 -1.45 53.77 25.10
N ASN A 2 -0.72 52.86 24.47
CA ASN A 2 -1.29 51.90 23.50
C ASN A 2 -0.50 50.58 23.40
N GLU A 3 0.31 50.24 24.41
CA GLU A 3 1.18 49.05 24.38
C GLU A 3 0.44 47.75 24.77
N GLY A 4 -0.70 47.84 25.47
CA GLY A 4 -1.44 46.65 25.92
C GLY A 4 -2.30 45.95 24.85
N SER A 5 -2.47 46.54 23.66
CA SER A 5 -3.35 46.00 22.62
C SER A 5 -2.64 45.08 21.62
N THR A 6 -1.34 45.25 21.41
CA THR A 6 -0.53 44.40 20.50
C THR A 6 -0.24 43.05 21.13
N GLU A 7 0.11 43.02 22.42
CA GLU A 7 0.46 41.79 23.13
C GLU A 7 -0.71 40.78 23.23
N LYS A 8 -1.95 41.27 23.41
CA LYS A 8 -3.16 40.41 23.39
C LYS A 8 -3.46 39.85 22.00
N MET A 9 -3.08 40.57 20.95
CA MET A 9 -3.31 40.14 19.57
C MET A 9 -2.33 39.04 19.17
N ASP A 10 -1.07 39.15 19.59
CA ASP A 10 -0.04 38.14 19.33
C ASP A 10 -0.33 36.83 20.06
N ARG A 11 -0.76 36.87 21.32
CA ARG A 11 -1.16 35.65 22.07
C ARG A 11 -2.32 34.90 21.41
N LYS A 12 -3.33 35.62 20.88
CA LYS A 12 -4.46 35.00 20.16
C LYS A 12 -4.04 34.37 18.84
N ARG A 13 -3.14 35.02 18.10
CA ARG A 13 -2.55 34.49 16.86
C ARG A 13 -1.69 33.26 17.14
N SER A 14 -0.83 33.29 18.15
CA SER A 14 -0.02 32.14 18.57
C SER A 14 -0.89 30.95 19.00
N ALA A 15 -1.95 31.18 19.78
CA ALA A 15 -2.88 30.12 20.19
C ALA A 15 -3.60 29.48 19.00
N LEU A 16 -4.04 30.28 18.02
CA LEU A 16 -4.64 29.78 16.78
C LEU A 16 -3.65 28.94 15.96
N ILE A 17 -2.41 29.40 15.82
CA ILE A 17 -1.36 28.67 15.08
C ILE A 17 -1.05 27.34 15.76
N ILE A 18 -0.88 27.33 17.08
CA ILE A 18 -0.64 26.10 17.85
C ILE A 18 -1.80 25.12 17.68
N THR A 19 -3.04 25.61 17.76
CA THR A 19 -4.24 24.78 17.60
C THR A 19 -4.33 24.19 16.19
N PHE A 20 -3.99 24.99 15.16
CA PHE A 20 -3.97 24.54 13.78
C PHE A 20 -2.89 23.48 13.52
N ILE A 21 -1.68 23.69 14.04
CA ILE A 21 -0.59 22.70 13.97
C ILE A 21 -0.99 21.42 14.69
N ALA A 22 -1.60 21.51 15.88
CA ALA A 22 -2.08 20.35 16.62
C ALA A 22 -3.15 19.58 15.84
N ALA A 23 -4.09 20.27 15.18
CA ALA A 23 -5.10 19.64 14.34
C ALA A 23 -4.48 18.90 13.14
N ILE A 24 -3.51 19.50 12.46
CA ILE A 24 -2.76 18.84 11.37
C ILE A 24 -2.02 17.61 11.91
N ALA A 25 -1.33 17.74 13.05
CA ALA A 25 -0.60 16.64 13.67
C ALA A 25 -1.51 15.46 14.01
N VAL A 26 -2.72 15.70 14.51
CA VAL A 26 -3.72 14.66 14.77
C VAL A 26 -4.17 13.97 13.49
N VAL A 27 -4.45 14.72 12.41
CA VAL A 27 -4.84 14.14 11.12
C VAL A 27 -3.72 13.28 10.54
N VAL A 28 -2.48 13.75 10.59
CA VAL A 28 -1.30 12.99 10.15
C VAL A 28 -1.12 11.74 11.01
N ALA A 29 -1.23 11.85 12.34
CA ALA A 29 -1.13 10.72 13.24
C ALA A 29 -2.21 9.66 12.96
N LEU A 30 -3.46 10.07 12.71
CA LEU A 30 -4.53 9.16 12.31
C LEU A 30 -4.28 8.49 10.96
N TYR A 31 -3.68 9.22 10.01
CA TYR A 31 -3.32 8.68 8.70
C TYR A 31 -2.21 7.63 8.81
N LEU A 32 -1.15 7.92 9.57
CA LEU A 32 -0.05 6.99 9.83
C LEU A 32 -0.50 5.76 10.62
N ALA A 33 -1.32 5.96 11.67
CA ALA A 33 -1.85 4.87 12.48
C ALA A 33 -2.68 3.87 11.65
N ARG A 34 -3.43 4.35 10.65
CA ARG A 34 -4.19 3.47 9.74
C ARG A 34 -3.28 2.54 8.94
N GLY A 35 -2.14 3.02 8.46
CA GLY A 35 -1.17 2.19 7.73
C GLY A 35 -0.65 1.03 8.58
N TRP A 36 -0.27 1.32 9.82
CA TRP A 36 0.29 0.31 10.73
C TRP A 36 -0.73 -0.76 11.16
N VAL A 37 -2.00 -0.36 11.39
CA VAL A 37 -3.06 -1.31 11.72
C VAL A 37 -3.31 -2.27 10.56
N VAL A 38 -3.34 -1.76 9.33
CA VAL A 38 -3.55 -2.57 8.12
C VAL A 38 -2.39 -3.55 7.90
N GLU A 39 -1.15 -3.08 8.07
CA GLU A 39 0.06 -3.90 8.01
C GLU A 39 -0.01 -5.08 8.99
N ARG A 40 -0.29 -4.77 10.26
CA ARG A 40 -0.37 -5.77 11.32
C ARG A 40 -1.48 -6.78 11.02
N VAL A 41 -2.65 -6.34 10.55
CA VAL A 41 -3.74 -7.24 10.19
C VAL A 41 -3.34 -8.14 9.03
N TYR A 42 -2.69 -7.59 8.00
CA TYR A 42 -2.24 -8.33 6.84
C TYR A 42 -1.24 -9.44 7.22
N PHE A 43 -0.13 -9.08 7.87
CA PHE A 43 0.90 -10.06 8.24
C PHE A 43 0.41 -11.07 9.26
N LYS A 44 -0.36 -10.64 10.26
CA LYS A 44 -0.96 -11.57 11.24
C LYS A 44 -1.91 -12.56 10.58
N THR A 45 -2.64 -12.15 9.54
CA THR A 45 -3.50 -13.07 8.79
C THR A 45 -2.64 -14.04 7.96
N ALA A 46 -1.57 -13.56 7.32
CA ALA A 46 -0.64 -14.40 6.58
C ALA A 46 0.03 -15.47 7.47
N GLU A 47 0.56 -15.07 8.64
CA GLU A 47 1.17 -15.99 9.61
C GLU A 47 0.21 -17.11 10.03
N LYS A 48 -1.02 -16.74 10.40
CA LYS A 48 -2.04 -17.73 10.76
C LYS A 48 -2.37 -18.70 9.63
N VAL A 49 -2.34 -18.24 8.38
CA VAL A 49 -2.53 -19.11 7.22
C VAL A 49 -1.34 -20.06 7.06
N ALA A 50 -0.11 -19.56 7.21
CA ALA A 50 1.10 -20.38 7.14
C ALA A 50 1.16 -21.45 8.25
N ASP A 51 0.64 -21.14 9.44
CA ASP A 51 0.51 -22.11 10.54
C ASP A 51 -0.47 -23.24 10.23
N LYS A 52 -1.42 -23.00 9.32
CA LYS A 52 -2.39 -24.01 8.86
C LYS A 52 -1.87 -24.84 7.70
N PHE A 53 -0.71 -24.53 7.12
CA PHE A 53 -0.14 -25.34 6.04
C PHE A 53 0.10 -26.77 6.53
N SER A 54 -0.36 -27.75 5.77
CA SER A 54 0.04 -29.15 5.96
C SER A 54 1.56 -29.27 5.98
N THR A 55 2.11 -30.28 6.65
CA THR A 55 3.58 -30.48 6.74
C THR A 55 4.24 -30.49 5.36
N LYS A 56 3.58 -31.11 4.37
CA LYS A 56 4.03 -31.15 2.98
C LYS A 56 4.04 -29.75 2.33
N ALA A 57 2.96 -28.99 2.48
CA ALA A 57 2.87 -27.63 1.95
C ALA A 57 3.89 -26.70 2.62
N LYS A 58 4.08 -26.81 3.94
CA LYS A 58 5.04 -26.02 4.70
C LYS A 58 6.47 -26.25 4.22
N SER A 59 6.88 -27.51 4.03
CA SER A 59 8.21 -27.84 3.51
C SER A 59 8.49 -27.31 2.10
N LYS A 60 7.45 -27.12 1.27
CA LYS A 60 7.61 -26.69 -0.12
C LYS A 60 7.46 -25.20 -0.34
N TYR A 61 6.51 -24.58 0.36
CA TYR A 61 5.97 -23.28 0.00
C TYR A 61 6.08 -22.22 1.10
N PHE A 62 6.60 -22.56 2.28
CA PHE A 62 6.65 -21.61 3.40
C PHE A 62 7.48 -20.37 3.05
N ASP A 63 8.69 -20.55 2.51
CA ASP A 63 9.57 -19.45 2.12
C ASP A 63 8.98 -18.63 0.96
N ASP A 64 8.44 -19.30 -0.06
CA ASP A 64 7.77 -18.65 -1.18
C ASP A 64 6.54 -17.85 -0.74
N PHE A 65 5.77 -18.37 0.21
CA PHE A 65 4.63 -17.68 0.79
C PHE A 65 5.07 -16.41 1.53
N HIS A 66 6.09 -16.49 2.38
CA HIS A 66 6.65 -15.33 3.07
C HIS A 66 7.21 -14.30 2.10
N TYR A 67 7.98 -14.75 1.10
CA TYR A 67 8.50 -13.87 0.04
C TYR A 67 7.37 -13.17 -0.70
N THR A 68 6.36 -13.93 -1.15
CA THR A 68 5.24 -13.41 -1.94
C THR A 68 4.39 -12.42 -1.13
N THR A 69 4.13 -12.72 0.14
CA THR A 69 3.35 -11.82 1.02
C THR A 69 4.10 -10.54 1.35
N ASN A 70 5.41 -10.62 1.61
CA ASN A 70 6.28 -9.45 1.78
C ASN A 70 6.35 -8.60 0.51
N LYS A 71 6.54 -9.25 -0.65
CA LYS A 71 6.62 -8.56 -1.93
C LYS A 71 5.32 -7.83 -2.24
N PHE A 72 4.18 -8.49 -2.09
CA PHE A 72 2.86 -7.87 -2.27
C PHE A 72 2.69 -6.65 -1.36
N TRP A 73 3.08 -6.75 -0.08
CA TRP A 73 3.02 -5.62 0.85
C TRP A 73 3.87 -4.42 0.38
N THR A 74 5.11 -4.66 -0.06
CA THR A 74 5.96 -3.61 -0.64
C THR A 74 5.30 -2.93 -1.85
N PHE A 75 4.65 -3.71 -2.73
CA PHE A 75 3.94 -3.18 -3.89
C PHE A 75 2.71 -2.34 -3.50
N TYR A 76 1.99 -2.76 -2.45
CA TYR A 76 0.89 -2.00 -1.88
C TYR A 76 1.37 -0.68 -1.25
N GLN A 77 2.42 -0.72 -0.42
CA GLN A 77 3.01 0.48 0.19
C GLN A 77 3.48 1.50 -0.86
N ASN A 78 4.01 1.02 -1.98
CA ASN A 78 4.45 1.85 -3.10
C ASN A 78 3.30 2.31 -4.03
N GLY A 79 2.04 2.09 -3.64
CA GLY A 79 0.85 2.46 -4.40
C GLY A 79 0.76 1.81 -5.79
N THR A 80 1.47 0.69 -5.99
CA THR A 80 1.42 -0.04 -7.27
C THR A 80 0.22 -0.97 -7.28
N VAL A 81 -0.07 -1.60 -6.15
CA VAL A 81 -1.27 -2.43 -5.94
C VAL A 81 -2.32 -1.62 -5.20
N SER A 82 -3.59 -1.80 -5.54
CA SER A 82 -4.69 -1.01 -4.99
C SER A 82 -5.15 -1.51 -3.62
N ARG A 83 -5.97 -0.71 -2.94
CA ARG A 83 -6.63 -1.15 -1.69
C ARG A 83 -7.62 -2.29 -1.92
N ASN A 84 -8.22 -2.38 -3.10
CA ASN A 84 -9.15 -3.46 -3.42
C ASN A 84 -8.41 -4.79 -3.51
N ASP A 85 -7.26 -4.81 -4.20
CA ASP A 85 -6.41 -6.00 -4.28
C ASP A 85 -5.96 -6.46 -2.88
N LEU A 86 -5.58 -5.53 -2.01
CA LEU A 86 -5.23 -5.85 -0.62
C LEU A 86 -6.41 -6.50 0.12
N ASN A 87 -7.61 -5.93 0.00
CA ASN A 87 -8.81 -6.47 0.63
C ASN A 87 -9.11 -7.89 0.12
N ASP A 88 -8.94 -8.13 -1.18
CA ASP A 88 -9.18 -9.43 -1.80
C ASP A 88 -8.18 -10.48 -1.32
N VAL A 89 -6.90 -10.12 -1.23
CA VAL A 89 -5.86 -10.99 -0.64
C VAL A 89 -6.18 -11.32 0.82
N ILE A 90 -6.49 -10.32 1.65
CA ILE A 90 -6.87 -10.54 3.06
C ILE A 90 -8.09 -11.45 3.16
N TRP A 91 -9.10 -11.24 2.32
CA TRP A 91 -10.29 -12.09 2.31
C TRP A 91 -9.98 -13.53 1.93
N LYS A 92 -9.13 -13.74 0.91
CA LYS A 92 -8.69 -15.07 0.49
C LYS A 92 -7.87 -15.77 1.58
N MET A 93 -6.97 -15.05 2.25
CA MET A 93 -6.23 -15.55 3.41
C MET A 93 -7.18 -15.94 4.55
N ARG A 94 -8.14 -15.08 4.92
CA ARG A 94 -9.13 -15.36 5.97
C ARG A 94 -9.99 -16.59 5.68
N LYS A 95 -10.28 -16.86 4.41
CA LYS A 95 -10.99 -18.09 4.02
C LYS A 95 -10.16 -19.34 4.33
N LEU A 96 -8.84 -19.28 4.11
CA LEU A 96 -7.93 -20.38 4.40
C LEU A 96 -7.61 -20.48 5.89
N GLU A 97 -7.51 -19.36 6.61
CA GLU A 97 -7.34 -19.31 8.08
C GLU A 97 -8.43 -20.11 8.81
N LYS A 98 -9.66 -20.07 8.30
CA LYS A 98 -10.82 -20.79 8.88
C LYS A 98 -10.76 -22.30 8.69
N LYS A 99 -9.88 -22.81 7.82
CA LYS A 99 -9.72 -24.25 7.60
C LYS A 99 -8.93 -24.89 8.73
N ARG A 100 -9.18 -26.18 8.95
CA ARG A 100 -8.38 -26.97 9.89
C ARG A 100 -6.93 -27.09 9.41
N GLU A 101 -6.76 -27.32 8.12
CA GLU A 101 -5.49 -27.50 7.43
C GLU A 101 -5.61 -26.93 6.00
N VAL A 102 -4.51 -26.38 5.49
CA VAL A 102 -4.34 -25.87 4.13
C VAL A 102 -3.48 -26.86 3.35
N SER A 103 -4.04 -27.36 2.26
CA SER A 103 -3.40 -28.36 1.40
C SER A 103 -2.30 -27.76 0.51
N ASP A 104 -1.52 -28.64 -0.11
CA ASP A 104 -0.45 -28.31 -1.08
C ASP A 104 -0.98 -27.42 -2.21
N THR A 105 -2.12 -27.79 -2.81
CA THR A 105 -2.76 -27.05 -3.90
C THR A 105 -3.26 -25.68 -3.45
N GLU A 106 -3.85 -25.58 -2.26
CA GLU A 106 -4.39 -24.31 -1.76
C GLU A 106 -3.29 -23.31 -1.40
N ALA A 107 -2.18 -23.79 -0.84
CA ALA A 107 -1.00 -22.97 -0.61
C ALA A 107 -0.44 -22.44 -1.93
N PHE A 108 -0.28 -23.32 -2.93
CA PHE A 108 0.17 -22.94 -4.27
C PHE A 108 -0.77 -21.93 -4.94
N ASP A 109 -2.08 -22.18 -4.90
CA ASP A 109 -3.09 -21.28 -5.48
C ASP A 109 -3.13 -19.91 -4.81
N LEU A 110 -2.89 -19.85 -3.49
CA LEU A 110 -2.79 -18.60 -2.77
C LEU A 110 -1.56 -17.81 -3.22
N ILE A 111 -0.39 -18.45 -3.26
CA ILE A 111 0.86 -17.83 -3.71
C ILE A 111 0.72 -17.32 -5.15
N GLY A 112 0.23 -18.16 -6.05
CA GLY A 112 0.03 -17.80 -7.45
C GLY A 112 -0.96 -16.64 -7.62
N TYR A 113 -2.03 -16.62 -6.82
CA TYR A 113 -2.99 -15.52 -6.82
C TYR A 113 -2.36 -14.19 -6.38
N VAL A 114 -1.65 -14.18 -5.24
CA VAL A 114 -1.00 -12.97 -4.72
C VAL A 114 0.10 -12.50 -5.68
N SER A 115 0.88 -13.43 -6.23
CA SER A 115 1.94 -13.15 -7.19
C SER A 115 1.43 -12.48 -8.46
N ARG A 116 0.33 -12.99 -9.00
CA ARG A 116 -0.31 -12.43 -10.19
C ARG A 116 -0.75 -10.98 -9.95
N LEU A 117 -1.38 -10.67 -8.81
CA LEU A 117 -1.86 -9.32 -8.53
C LEU A 117 -0.74 -8.27 -8.58
N TYR A 118 0.40 -8.50 -7.91
CA TYR A 118 1.48 -7.51 -7.97
C TYR A 118 2.21 -7.50 -9.32
N THR A 119 2.24 -8.62 -10.05
CA THR A 119 2.89 -8.70 -11.36
C THR A 119 2.07 -7.98 -12.43
N ASP A 120 0.76 -8.17 -12.43
CA ASP A 120 -0.16 -7.49 -13.34
C ASP A 120 -0.14 -5.97 -13.09
N ALA A 121 -0.17 -5.56 -11.83
CA ALA A 121 -0.04 -4.15 -11.45
C ALA A 121 1.31 -3.54 -11.87
N MET A 122 2.41 -4.30 -11.75
CA MET A 122 3.72 -3.88 -12.23
C MET A 122 3.74 -3.66 -13.75
N ASN A 123 3.16 -4.61 -14.49
CA ASN A 123 3.10 -4.57 -15.94
C ASN A 123 2.24 -3.40 -16.43
N GLU A 124 1.09 -3.15 -15.80
CA GLU A 124 0.24 -2.01 -16.11
C GLU A 124 0.99 -0.68 -15.89
N LYS A 125 1.71 -0.55 -14.77
CA LYS A 125 2.51 0.64 -14.46
C LYS A 125 3.64 0.85 -15.47
N LEU A 126 4.30 -0.23 -15.91
CA LEU A 126 5.33 -0.18 -16.94
C LEU A 126 4.75 0.28 -18.29
N GLN A 127 3.61 -0.29 -18.69
CA GLN A 127 2.95 0.05 -19.95
C GLN A 127 2.51 1.52 -19.98
N LYS A 128 1.98 2.04 -18.87
CA LYS A 128 1.62 3.46 -18.73
C LYS A 128 2.84 4.37 -18.96
N LYS A 129 3.97 4.08 -18.31
CA LYS A 129 5.22 4.85 -18.49
C LYS A 129 5.71 4.85 -19.94
N ILE A 130 5.64 3.70 -20.61
CA ILE A 130 6.03 3.57 -22.03
C ILE A 130 5.12 4.45 -22.90
N ASN A 131 3.80 4.39 -22.67
CA ASN A 131 2.83 5.19 -23.41
C ASN A 131 3.01 6.70 -23.21
N GLU A 132 3.23 7.15 -21.97
CA GLU A 132 3.51 8.55 -21.63
C GLU A 132 4.79 9.04 -22.31
N LYS A 133 5.86 8.24 -22.29
CA LYS A 133 7.12 8.57 -22.97
C LYS A 133 6.92 8.74 -24.48
N MET A 134 6.22 7.81 -25.13
CA MET A 134 5.93 7.90 -26.56
C MET A 134 5.06 9.12 -26.91
N GLN A 135 4.09 9.48 -26.08
CA GLN A 135 3.27 10.68 -26.28
C GLN A 135 4.09 11.97 -26.17
N ASN A 136 4.98 12.05 -25.18
CA ASN A 136 5.87 13.19 -25.00
C ASN A 136 6.85 13.37 -26.17
N GLU A 137 7.40 12.27 -26.70
CA GLU A 137 8.26 12.29 -27.88
C GLU A 137 7.51 12.79 -29.13
N ARG A 138 6.28 12.29 -29.36
CA ARG A 138 5.41 12.75 -30.47
C ARG A 138 5.05 14.23 -30.35
N ASN A 139 4.74 14.71 -29.16
CA ASN A 139 4.41 16.12 -28.92
C ASN A 139 5.64 17.03 -29.09
N GLY A 140 6.82 16.59 -28.63
CA GLY A 140 8.07 17.29 -28.82
C GLY A 140 8.45 17.45 -30.30
N GLN A 141 8.24 16.43 -31.12
CA GLN A 141 8.46 16.51 -32.57
C GLN A 141 7.50 17.48 -33.26
N LYS A 142 6.20 17.43 -32.93
CA LYS A 142 5.21 18.38 -33.46
C LYS A 142 5.51 19.84 -33.10
N GLY A 143 6.08 20.08 -31.91
CA GLY A 143 6.49 21.42 -31.49
C GLY A 143 7.68 21.98 -32.27
N LYS A 144 8.60 21.13 -32.74
CA LYS A 144 9.74 21.54 -33.58
C LYS A 144 9.29 21.90 -35.00
N LEU A 145 8.41 21.10 -35.60
CA LEU A 145 7.88 21.32 -36.95
C LEU A 145 7.01 22.59 -37.11
N LYS A 146 6.51 23.18 -36.01
CA LYS A 146 5.73 24.44 -36.05
C LYS A 146 6.60 25.70 -35.96
N LYS A 147 7.90 25.57 -35.71
CA LYS A 147 8.82 26.71 -35.55
C LYS A 147 9.70 26.96 -36.79
N GLU A 148 9.57 26.10 -37.79
CA GLU A 148 10.12 26.26 -39.14
C GLU A 148 9.02 26.76 -40.07
#